data_AF-A0A537W9M7-F1
#
_entry.id   AF-A0A537W9M7-F1
#
_cell.length_a   1.000
_cell.length_b   1.000
_cell.length_c   1.000
_cell.angle_alpha   90.00
_cell.angle_beta   90.00
_cell.angle_gamma   90.00
#
_symmetry.space_group_name_H-M   'P 1'
#
loop_
_entity.id
_entity.type
_entity.pdbx_description
1 polymer ?
#
loop_
_entity_poly.entity_id
_entity_poly.type
_entity_poly.pdbx_seq_one_letter_code
_entity_poly.pdbx_strand_id
1 'polypeptide(L)'
;MRRRLELVVIAGVFASIDLVYKLATPSDYHHARSPLAALAIAAVILGIVVFVPRVPSHAALIGAAIAAGGALGNLVSVLAWSKGVPDPLVIQGATHGIAFNLADVFAFTGDTVLLSAVVVHGVRRRDRLREPV
;
A
#
# COMPACT_ATOMS: atom_id res chain seq x y z
N MET A 1 4.71 -7.98 18.94
CA MET A 1 4.69 -9.00 17.85
C MET A 1 3.29 -9.21 17.26
N ARG A 2 2.23 -9.44 18.04
CA ARG A 2 0.85 -9.70 17.53
C ARG A 2 0.36 -8.71 16.46
N ARG A 3 0.46 -7.40 16.70
CA ARG A 3 0.00 -6.37 15.74
C ARG A 3 0.80 -6.35 14.43
N ARG A 4 2.10 -6.70 14.47
CA ARG A 4 2.93 -6.84 13.26
C ARG A 4 2.46 -8.02 12.42
N LEU A 5 2.18 -9.14 13.08
CA LEU A 5 1.66 -10.32 12.40
C LEU A 5 0.30 -10.03 11.74
N GLU A 6 -0.61 -9.38 12.46
CA GLU A 6 -1.91 -8.95 11.94
C GLU A 6 -1.75 -8.07 10.68
N LEU A 7 -0.88 -7.07 10.74
CA LEU A 7 -0.57 -6.21 9.60
C LEU A 7 -0.02 -7.01 8.42
N VAL A 8 0.97 -7.89 8.65
CA VAL A 8 1.59 -8.69 7.59
C VAL A 8 0.59 -9.65 6.94
N VAL A 9 -0.28 -10.28 7.73
CA VAL A 9 -1.33 -11.17 7.20
C VAL A 9 -2.31 -10.40 6.31
N ILE A 10 -2.81 -9.26 6.79
CA ILE A 10 -3.74 -8.43 6.00
C ILE A 10 -3.04 -7.92 4.73
N ALA A 11 -1.81 -7.42 4.83
CA ALA A 11 -1.03 -6.97 3.68
C ALA A 11 -0.84 -8.11 2.65
N GLY A 12 -0.54 -9.32 3.12
CA GLY A 12 -0.42 -10.50 2.26
C GLY A 12 -1.71 -10.84 1.51
N VAL A 13 -2.87 -10.70 2.17
CA VAL A 13 -4.18 -10.89 1.53
C VAL A 13 -4.41 -9.86 0.43
N PHE A 14 -4.21 -8.57 0.70
CA PHE A 14 -4.41 -7.52 -0.31
C PHE A 14 -3.42 -7.63 -1.48
N ALA A 15 -2.15 -7.95 -1.20
CA ALA A 15 -1.16 -8.22 -2.24
C ALA A 15 -1.58 -9.41 -3.12
N SER A 16 -2.11 -10.47 -2.50
CA SER A 16 -2.58 -11.65 -3.23
C SER A 16 -3.79 -11.33 -4.11
N ILE A 17 -4.73 -10.49 -3.64
CA ILE A 17 -5.87 -10.03 -4.45
C ILE A 17 -5.38 -9.26 -5.68
N ASP A 18 -4.44 -8.32 -5.52
CA ASP A 18 -3.86 -7.57 -6.65
C ASP A 18 -3.16 -8.50 -7.65
N LEU A 19 -2.32 -9.42 -7.17
CA LEU A 19 -1.58 -10.34 -8.04
C LEU A 19 -2.51 -11.29 -8.80
N VAL A 20 -3.53 -11.84 -8.14
CA VAL A 20 -4.55 -12.68 -8.79
C VAL A 20 -5.31 -11.87 -9.84
N TYR A 21 -5.67 -10.62 -9.54
CA TYR A 21 -6.35 -9.74 -10.50
C TYR A 21 -5.48 -9.47 -11.74
N LYS A 22 -4.19 -9.18 -11.56
CA LYS A 22 -3.21 -8.98 -12.64
C LYS A 22 -2.97 -10.23 -13.48
N LEU A 23 -3.08 -11.43 -12.89
CA LEU A 23 -2.98 -12.69 -13.61
C LEU A 23 -4.25 -13.00 -14.42
N ALA A 24 -5.42 -12.65 -13.89
CA ALA A 24 -6.71 -12.92 -14.52
C ALA A 24 -7.12 -11.88 -15.57
N THR A 25 -6.53 -10.68 -15.51
CA THR A 25 -6.94 -9.54 -16.35
C THR A 25 -5.79 -9.13 -17.27
N PRO A 26 -5.94 -9.27 -18.60
CA PRO A 26 -4.98 -8.74 -19.55
C PRO A 26 -4.81 -7.22 -19.36
N SER A 27 -3.59 -6.73 -19.59
CA SER A 27 -3.28 -5.31 -19.52
C SER A 27 -2.53 -4.88 -20.77
N ASP A 28 -3.01 -3.83 -21.41
CA ASP A 28 -2.33 -3.17 -22.54
C ASP A 28 -1.31 -2.15 -22.04
N TYR A 29 -1.50 -1.62 -20.84
CA TYR A 29 -0.65 -0.62 -20.22
C TYR A 29 0.21 -1.23 -19.12
N HIS A 30 1.46 -0.80 -19.06
CA HIS A 30 2.41 -1.19 -18.03
C HIS A 30 3.28 0.01 -17.66
N HIS A 31 3.37 0.33 -16.38
CA HIS A 31 4.39 1.27 -15.93
C HIS A 31 5.76 0.60 -15.77
N ALA A 32 6.80 1.42 -15.89
CA ALA A 32 8.18 0.95 -15.99
C ALA A 32 8.68 0.30 -14.70
N ARG A 33 9.44 -0.78 -14.85
CA ARG A 33 10.22 -1.37 -13.76
C ARG A 33 11.38 -0.44 -13.46
N SER A 34 11.55 -0.07 -12.19
CA SER A 34 12.70 0.71 -11.74
C SER A 34 13.28 0.08 -10.48
N PRO A 35 14.57 -0.31 -10.47
CA PRO A 35 15.23 -0.83 -9.27
C PRO A 35 15.16 0.16 -8.10
N LEU A 36 15.28 1.46 -8.39
CA LEU A 36 15.14 2.51 -7.39
C LEU A 36 13.71 2.55 -6.83
N ALA A 37 12.70 2.42 -7.69
CA ALA A 37 11.31 2.33 -7.23
C ALA A 37 11.07 1.08 -6.37
N ALA A 38 11.62 -0.08 -6.75
CA ALA A 38 11.52 -1.31 -5.96
C ALA A 38 12.13 -1.14 -4.56
N LEU A 39 13.32 -0.52 -4.48
CA LEU A 39 13.97 -0.22 -3.20
C LEU A 39 13.15 0.77 -2.36
N ALA A 40 12.61 1.82 -2.98
CA ALA A 40 11.75 2.79 -2.30
C ALA A 40 10.49 2.12 -1.74
N ILE A 41 9.81 1.28 -2.54
CA ILE A 41 8.63 0.52 -2.12
C ILE A 41 8.97 -0.41 -0.95
N ALA A 42 10.07 -1.17 -1.04
CA ALA A 42 10.52 -2.06 0.03
C ALA A 42 10.84 -1.29 1.32
N ALA A 43 11.48 -0.13 1.22
CA ALA A 43 11.76 0.74 2.37
C ALA A 43 10.47 1.28 3.01
N VAL A 44 9.49 1.68 2.22
CA VAL A 44 8.17 2.13 2.71
C VAL A 44 7.44 1.00 3.44
N ILE A 45 7.38 -0.20 2.86
CA ILE A 45 6.77 -1.38 3.50
C ILE A 45 7.46 -1.67 4.84
N LEU A 46 8.79 -1.69 4.86
CA LEU A 46 9.55 -1.91 6.08
C LEU A 46 9.25 -0.84 7.14
N GLY A 47 9.21 0.44 6.74
CA GLY A 47 8.84 1.54 7.61
C GLY A 47 7.45 1.35 8.21
N ILE A 48 6.46 1.01 7.39
CA ILE A 48 5.08 0.75 7.84
C ILE A 48 5.04 -0.39 8.86
N VAL A 49 5.64 -1.55 8.55
CA VAL A 49 5.65 -2.74 9.41
C VAL A 49 6.38 -2.47 10.73
N VAL A 50 7.46 -1.69 10.69
CA VAL A 50 8.26 -1.38 11.88
C VAL A 50 7.54 -0.36 12.76
N PHE A 51 7.11 0.77 12.20
CA PHE A 51 6.67 1.93 12.98
C PHE A 51 5.17 1.96 13.29
N VAL A 52 4.29 1.65 12.34
CA VAL A 52 2.83 1.83 12.54
C VAL A 52 2.26 0.99 13.69
N PRO A 53 2.70 -0.26 13.93
CA PRO A 53 2.20 -1.05 15.06
C PRO A 53 2.46 -0.43 16.45
N ARG A 54 3.30 0.60 16.55
CA ARG A 54 3.52 1.40 17.76
C ARG A 54 2.41 2.41 18.02
N VAL A 55 1.66 2.83 17.00
CA VAL A 55 0.51 3.73 17.15
C VAL A 55 -0.67 2.94 17.72
N PRO A 56 -1.19 3.24 18.93
CA PRO A 56 -2.30 2.51 19.55
C PRO A 56 -3.65 2.91 18.94
N SER A 57 -3.78 2.72 17.62
CA SER A 57 -4.98 2.91 16.82
C SER A 57 -5.17 1.69 15.89
N HIS A 58 -6.31 1.01 16.00
CA HIS A 58 -6.65 -0.09 15.10
C HIS A 58 -6.90 0.41 13.67
N ALA A 59 -7.55 1.56 13.51
CA ALA A 59 -7.78 2.16 12.19
C ALA A 59 -6.45 2.46 11.47
N ALA A 60 -5.44 2.96 12.19
CA ALA A 60 -4.10 3.17 11.62
C ALA A 60 -3.45 1.84 11.21
N LEU A 61 -3.59 0.78 12.01
CA LEU A 61 -3.06 -0.55 11.70
C LEU A 61 -3.70 -1.13 10.43
N ILE A 62 -5.03 -1.03 10.29
CA ILE A 62 -5.76 -1.51 9.12
C ILE A 62 -5.38 -0.72 7.88
N GLY A 63 -5.38 0.62 7.94
CA GLY A 63 -4.97 1.46 6.81
C GLY A 63 -3.55 1.15 6.35
N ALA A 64 -2.61 1.03 7.29
CA ALA A 64 -1.23 0.63 7.01
C ALA A 64 -1.11 -0.77 6.39
N ALA A 65 -1.91 -1.73 6.85
CA ALA A 65 -1.87 -3.09 6.31
C ALA A 65 -2.38 -3.13 4.86
N ILE A 66 -3.45 -2.39 4.56
CA ILE A 66 -3.97 -2.26 3.19
C ILE A 66 -2.94 -1.57 2.30
N ALA A 67 -2.35 -0.46 2.78
CA ALA A 67 -1.33 0.28 2.03
C ALA A 67 -0.08 -0.56 1.76
N ALA A 68 0.43 -1.25 2.78
CA ALA A 68 1.55 -2.18 2.66
C ALA A 68 1.21 -3.35 1.72
N GLY A 69 -0.04 -3.80 1.69
CA GLY A 69 -0.51 -4.83 0.76
C GLY A 69 -0.48 -4.35 -0.70
N GLY A 70 -0.96 -3.14 -0.99
CA GLY A 70 -0.83 -2.53 -2.31
C GLY A 70 0.63 -2.36 -2.74
N ALA A 71 1.45 -1.79 -1.85
CA ALA A 71 2.88 -1.65 -2.07
C ALA A 71 3.58 -3.00 -2.33
N LEU A 72 3.24 -4.05 -1.57
CA LEU A 72 3.78 -5.39 -1.73
C LEU A 72 3.35 -6.02 -3.07
N GLY A 73 2.09 -5.85 -3.47
CA GLY A 73 1.60 -6.30 -4.78
C GLY A 73 2.40 -5.69 -5.94
N ASN A 74 2.65 -4.37 -5.88
CA ASN A 74 3.50 -3.70 -6.86
C ASN A 74 4.98 -4.12 -6.78
N LEU A 75 5.55 -4.33 -5.58
CA LEU A 75 6.92 -4.83 -5.43
C LEU A 75 7.09 -6.20 -6.09
N VAL A 76 6.18 -7.14 -5.82
CA VAL A 76 6.18 -8.45 -6.47
C VAL A 76 5.98 -8.31 -7.97
N SER A 77 5.10 -7.41 -8.41
CA SER A 77 4.86 -7.17 -9.83
C SER A 77 6.11 -6.68 -10.55
N VAL A 78 6.88 -5.78 -9.93
CA VAL A 78 8.17 -5.31 -10.46
C VAL A 78 9.17 -6.45 -10.62
N LEU A 79 9.07 -7.53 -9.84
CA LEU A 79 9.99 -8.67 -9.94
C LEU A 79 9.49 -9.72 -10.95
N ALA A 80 8.18 -9.98 -10.97
CA ALA A 80 7.59 -11.11 -11.68
C ALA A 80 7.16 -10.82 -13.14
N TRP A 81 6.82 -9.58 -13.50
CA TRP A 81 6.38 -9.25 -14.87
C TRP A 81 7.52 -8.69 -15.72
N SER A 82 7.80 -9.33 -16.86
CA SER A 82 8.89 -8.94 -17.76
C SER A 82 8.64 -7.62 -18.50
N LYS A 83 7.38 -7.33 -18.87
CA LYS A 83 6.98 -6.17 -19.67
C LYS A 83 6.80 -4.87 -18.87
N GLY A 84 6.90 -4.91 -17.54
CA GLY A 84 6.46 -3.80 -16.69
C GLY A 84 5.38 -4.23 -15.71
N VAL A 85 5.09 -3.40 -14.72
CA VAL A 85 4.01 -3.65 -13.78
C VAL A 85 2.68 -3.44 -14.52
N PRO A 86 1.78 -4.43 -14.58
CA PRO A 86 0.52 -4.30 -15.31
C PRO A 86 -0.45 -3.30 -14.67
N ASP A 87 -1.06 -2.45 -15.50
CA ASP A 87 -2.06 -1.45 -15.12
C ASP A 87 -3.40 -1.68 -15.86
N PRO A 88 -4.16 -2.72 -15.48
CA PRO A 88 -5.36 -3.15 -16.21
C PRO A 88 -6.56 -2.21 -16.02
N LEU A 89 -6.54 -1.30 -15.03
CA LEU A 89 -7.63 -0.36 -14.79
C LEU A 89 -7.34 0.94 -15.54
N VAL A 90 -8.24 1.34 -16.43
CA VAL A 90 -8.07 2.55 -17.22
C VAL A 90 -9.29 3.45 -17.05
N ILE A 91 -9.06 4.67 -16.59
CA ILE A 91 -10.06 5.75 -16.66
C ILE A 91 -9.69 6.62 -17.86
N GLN A 92 -10.54 6.61 -18.89
CA GLN A 92 -10.36 7.44 -20.07
C GLN A 92 -11.05 8.80 -19.88
N GLY A 93 -10.31 9.88 -20.15
CA GLY A 93 -10.86 11.23 -20.32
C GLY A 93 -10.87 11.65 -21.79
N ALA A 94 -11.40 12.84 -22.08
CA ALA A 94 -11.55 13.34 -23.44
C ALA A 94 -10.22 13.53 -24.20
N THR A 95 -9.12 13.79 -23.48
CA THR A 95 -7.79 14.01 -24.07
C THR A 95 -6.68 13.17 -23.45
N HIS A 96 -6.85 12.71 -22.21
CA HIS A 96 -5.87 11.94 -21.46
C HIS A 96 -6.58 10.83 -20.68
N GLY A 97 -5.91 9.70 -20.50
CA GLY A 97 -6.35 8.61 -19.64
C GLY A 97 -5.33 8.30 -18.55
N ILE A 98 -5.78 7.69 -17.47
CA ILE A 98 -4.92 7.21 -16.39
C ILE A 98 -5.08 5.69 -16.33
N ALA A 99 -3.98 4.98 -16.50
CA ALA A 99 -3.88 3.54 -16.26
C ALA A 99 -3.29 3.33 -14.86
N PHE A 100 -3.88 2.40 -14.10
CA PHE A 100 -3.45 2.03 -12.77
C PHE A 100 -3.85 0.57 -12.48
N ASN A 101 -3.45 0.08 -11.33
CA ASN A 101 -3.80 -1.27 -10.89
C ASN A 101 -4.48 -1.24 -9.51
N LEU A 102 -4.88 -2.42 -9.06
CA LEU A 102 -5.59 -2.57 -7.80
C LEU A 102 -4.65 -2.31 -6.60
N ALA A 103 -3.36 -2.64 -6.71
CA ALA A 103 -2.35 -2.25 -5.73
C ALA A 103 -2.26 -0.73 -5.54
N ASP A 104 -2.41 0.09 -6.59
CA ASP A 104 -2.43 1.56 -6.46
C ASP A 104 -3.66 2.03 -5.69
N VAL A 105 -4.83 1.43 -5.94
CA VAL A 105 -6.06 1.70 -5.20
C VAL A 105 -5.89 1.34 -3.73
N PHE A 106 -5.30 0.18 -3.43
CA PHE A 106 -5.03 -0.25 -2.05
C PHE A 106 -4.02 0.65 -1.35
N ALA A 107 -2.92 1.02 -2.02
CA ALA A 107 -1.94 1.96 -1.50
C ALA A 107 -2.61 3.31 -1.15
N PHE A 108 -3.35 3.89 -2.10
CA PHE A 108 -4.00 5.18 -1.92
C PHE A 108 -5.07 5.18 -0.82
N THR A 109 -5.97 4.19 -0.84
CA THR A 109 -7.06 4.09 0.15
C THR A 109 -6.53 3.73 1.54
N GLY A 110 -5.58 2.79 1.62
CA GLY A 110 -4.90 2.41 2.85
C GLY A 110 -4.17 3.58 3.49
N ASP A 111 -3.40 4.35 2.70
CA ASP A 111 -2.71 5.55 3.16
C ASP A 111 -3.69 6.63 3.63
N THR A 112 -4.79 6.83 2.90
CA THR A 112 -5.84 7.78 3.31
C THR A 112 -6.40 7.43 4.69
N VAL A 113 -6.69 6.14 4.93
CA VAL A 113 -7.16 5.66 6.24
C VAL A 113 -6.08 5.79 7.30
N LEU A 114 -4.84 5.40 7.00
CA LEU A 114 -3.70 5.49 7.91
C LEU A 114 -3.48 6.94 8.36
N LEU A 115 -3.32 7.87 7.43
CA LEU A 115 -3.05 9.27 7.70
C LEU A 115 -4.20 9.90 8.48
N SER A 116 -5.45 9.66 8.07
CA SER A 116 -6.63 10.14 8.79
C SER A 116 -6.67 9.61 10.22
N ALA A 117 -6.41 8.32 10.42
CA ALA A 117 -6.41 7.69 11.73
C ALA A 117 -5.29 8.23 12.62
N VAL A 118 -4.09 8.47 12.08
CA VAL A 118 -2.96 9.04 12.81
C VAL A 118 -3.24 10.50 13.20
N VAL A 119 -3.77 11.31 12.28
CA VAL A 119 -4.15 12.71 12.56
C VAL A 119 -5.21 12.77 13.66
N VAL A 120 -6.29 12.00 13.53
CA VAL A 120 -7.36 11.95 14.54
C VAL A 120 -6.81 11.46 15.89
N HIS A 121 -5.93 10.47 15.88
CA HIS A 121 -5.29 9.98 17.09
C HIS A 121 -4.44 11.06 17.77
N GLY A 122 -3.62 11.77 17.00
CA GLY A 122 -2.77 12.86 17.48
C GLY A 122 -3.59 14.01 18.05
N VAL A 123 -4.63 14.46 17.35
CA VAL A 123 -5.52 15.54 17.82
C VAL A 123 -6.22 15.17 19.13
N ARG A 124 -6.73 13.95 19.25
CA ARG A 124 -7.43 13.47 20.47
C ARG A 124 -6.51 13.28 21.67
N ARG A 125 -5.20 13.13 21.45
CA ARG A 125 -4.20 12.90 22.50
C ARG A 125 -3.14 13.99 22.52
N ARG A 126 -3.47 15.16 21.98
CA ARG A 126 -2.53 16.26 21.78
C ARG A 126 -1.79 16.65 23.07
N ASP A 127 -2.50 16.58 24.19
CA ASP A 127 -1.99 16.96 25.52
C ASP A 127 -0.90 15.99 26.02
N ARG A 128 -0.85 14.79 25.43
CA ARG A 128 0.08 13.69 25.76
C ARG A 128 1.19 13.50 24.73
N LEU A 129 1.27 14.34 23.69
CA LEU A 129 2.29 14.21 22.63
C LEU A 129 3.73 14.42 23.13
N ARG A 130 3.91 14.99 24.33
CA ARG A 130 5.22 15.18 24.97
C ARG A 130 5.70 13.97 25.78
N GLU A 131 4.83 12.96 25.95
CA GLU A 131 5.18 11.74 26.67
C GLU A 131 6.02 10.80 25.77
N PRO A 132 7.05 10.12 26.30
CA PRO A 132 7.83 9.15 25.55
C PRO A 132 6.99 7.93 25.14
N VAL A 133 7.37 7.32 23.99
CA VAL A 133 6.70 6.15 23.37
C VAL A 133 7.35 4.84 23.80
#